data_AF-A0A2H9UI39-F1
#
_entry.id   AF-A0A2H9UI39-F1
#
_cell.length_a   1.000
_cell.length_b   1.000
_cell.length_c   1.000
_cell.angle_alpha   90.00
_cell.angle_beta   90.00
_cell.angle_gamma   90.00
#
_symmetry.space_group_name_H-M   'P 1'
#
loop_
_entity.id
_entity.type
_entity.pdbx_description
1 polymer ?
#
loop_
_entity_poly.entity_id
_entity_poly.type
_entity_poly.pdbx_seq_one_letter_code
_entity_poly.pdbx_strand_id
1 'polypeptide(L)'
;MPKFTVAELAKKYGIARTSIYDRMKNGSISYEIDAKNRKVIDFSEMQRVYGTPNSQADSKPDSKENDNTTVELYKQLIEELRHDKSVAEERERRMYKEIEQLKDKIDNLTLALGYTPKNIQPDSKPDSTHEQVRTTTDLQETVQPSQVTPIEDKPIQQTTTAVPQPKKRSLFGRVLNAVFDND
;
A
#
# COMPACT_ATOMS: atom_id res chain seq x y z
N MET A 1 0.06 -26.79 -16.12
CA MET A 1 0.01 -25.96 -17.35
C MET A 1 0.35 -26.89 -18.54
N PRO A 2 0.39 -26.46 -19.82
CA PRO A 2 0.67 -27.39 -20.92
C PRO A 2 2.15 -27.83 -20.94
N LYS A 3 2.38 -29.14 -20.99
CA LYS A 3 3.71 -29.78 -20.89
C LYS A 3 4.25 -30.17 -22.27
N PHE A 4 5.54 -29.94 -22.48
CA PHE A 4 6.24 -30.15 -23.75
C PHE A 4 7.57 -30.90 -23.53
N THR A 5 8.02 -31.66 -24.52
CA THR A 5 9.37 -32.26 -24.51
C THR A 5 10.45 -31.21 -24.78
N VAL A 6 11.67 -31.50 -24.35
CA VAL A 6 12.87 -30.68 -24.63
C VAL A 6 13.06 -30.43 -26.15
N ALA A 7 12.65 -31.37 -27.00
CA ALA A 7 12.77 -31.22 -28.45
C ALA A 7 11.77 -30.21 -29.05
N GLU A 8 10.52 -30.21 -28.56
CA GLU A 8 9.49 -29.25 -28.97
C GLU A 8 9.80 -27.84 -28.44
N LEU A 9 10.30 -27.75 -27.21
CA LEU A 9 10.69 -26.49 -26.58
C LEU A 9 11.90 -25.86 -27.26
N ALA A 10 12.94 -26.64 -27.57
CA ALA A 10 14.09 -26.17 -28.35
C ALA A 10 13.66 -25.55 -29.70
N LYS A 11 12.73 -26.20 -30.42
CA LYS A 11 12.17 -25.64 -31.67
C LYS A 11 11.33 -24.38 -31.42
N LYS A 12 10.47 -24.38 -30.39
CA LYS A 12 9.57 -23.25 -30.06
C LYS A 12 10.33 -21.99 -29.62
N TYR A 13 11.46 -22.14 -28.94
CA TYR A 13 12.25 -21.05 -28.38
C TYR A 13 13.48 -20.66 -29.22
N GLY A 14 13.83 -21.42 -30.26
CA GLY A 14 15.04 -21.18 -31.06
C GLY A 14 16.36 -21.45 -30.32
N ILE A 15 16.33 -22.28 -29.27
CA ILE A 15 17.48 -22.54 -28.38
C ILE A 15 18.00 -23.98 -28.49
N ALA A 16 19.29 -24.16 -28.24
CA ALA A 16 19.90 -25.49 -28.23
C ALA A 16 19.34 -26.37 -27.10
N ARG A 17 19.05 -27.64 -27.41
CA ARG A 17 18.56 -28.64 -26.43
C ARG A 17 19.49 -28.81 -25.23
N THR A 18 20.80 -28.66 -25.43
CA THR A 18 21.82 -28.67 -24.38
C THR A 18 21.56 -27.60 -23.33
N SER A 19 21.29 -26.35 -23.72
CA SER A 19 20.98 -25.26 -22.79
C SER A 19 19.79 -25.59 -21.89
N ILE A 20 18.74 -26.20 -22.44
CA ILE A 20 17.58 -26.66 -21.66
C ILE A 20 18.01 -27.77 -20.68
N TYR A 21 18.78 -28.78 -21.13
CA TYR A 21 19.29 -29.84 -20.25
C TYR A 21 20.22 -29.31 -19.14
N ASP A 22 21.03 -28.29 -19.41
CA ASP A 22 21.89 -27.65 -18.40
C ASP A 22 21.06 -26.90 -17.35
N ARG A 23 19.99 -26.21 -17.77
CA ARG A 23 19.01 -25.57 -16.88
C ARG A 23 18.15 -26.57 -16.11
N MET A 24 17.94 -27.78 -16.62
CA MET A 24 17.34 -28.89 -15.84
C MET A 24 18.33 -29.48 -14.84
N LYS A 25 19.59 -29.65 -15.25
CA LYS A 25 20.67 -30.22 -14.42
C LYS A 25 21.03 -29.33 -13.23
N ASN A 26 20.97 -28.01 -13.39
CA ASN A 26 21.24 -27.05 -12.31
C ASN A 26 19.98 -26.63 -11.51
N GLY A 27 18.82 -27.24 -11.77
CA GLY A 27 17.58 -26.96 -11.04
C GLY A 27 16.84 -25.67 -11.42
N SER A 28 17.29 -24.91 -12.42
CA SER A 28 16.56 -23.71 -12.90
C SER A 28 15.19 -24.05 -13.51
N ILE A 29 15.08 -25.25 -14.12
CA ILE A 29 13.88 -25.76 -14.80
C ILE A 29 13.47 -27.10 -14.18
N SER A 30 12.26 -27.14 -13.64
CA SER A 30 11.62 -28.38 -13.18
C SER A 30 11.16 -29.21 -14.37
N TYR A 31 11.15 -30.53 -14.22
CA TYR A 31 10.64 -31.44 -15.24
C TYR A 31 10.01 -32.68 -14.60
N GLU A 32 9.10 -33.29 -15.33
CA GLU A 32 8.44 -34.55 -15.00
C GLU A 32 8.81 -35.62 -16.01
N ILE A 33 8.40 -36.87 -15.72
CA ILE A 33 8.49 -38.00 -16.62
C ILE A 33 7.08 -38.33 -17.11
N ASP A 34 6.86 -38.32 -18.43
CA ASP A 34 5.55 -38.69 -19.00
C ASP A 34 5.32 -40.21 -19.03
N ALA A 35 4.09 -40.62 -19.37
CA ALA A 35 3.71 -42.04 -19.48
C ALA A 35 4.46 -42.82 -20.60
N LYS A 36 5.36 -42.16 -21.36
CA LYS A 36 6.26 -42.76 -22.36
C LYS A 36 7.73 -42.71 -21.90
N ASN A 37 7.96 -42.47 -20.60
CA ASN A 37 9.26 -42.31 -19.95
C ASN A 37 10.13 -41.16 -20.52
N ARG A 38 9.49 -40.09 -21.02
CA ARG A 38 10.18 -38.93 -21.60
C ARG A 38 10.19 -37.75 -20.62
N LYS A 39 11.30 -37.01 -20.56
CA LYS A 39 11.37 -35.75 -19.80
C LYS A 39 10.49 -34.69 -20.45
N VAL A 40 9.48 -34.23 -19.72
CA VAL A 40 8.57 -33.15 -20.13
C VAL A 40 8.67 -31.99 -19.14
N ILE A 41 8.63 -30.77 -19.67
CA ILE A 41 8.75 -29.52 -18.93
C ILE A 41 7.43 -28.77 -19.10
N ASP A 42 6.92 -28.16 -18.04
CA ASP A 42 5.74 -27.32 -18.13
C ASP A 42 6.09 -25.96 -18.76
N PHE A 43 5.22 -25.44 -19.63
CA PHE A 43 5.49 -24.20 -20.38
C PHE A 43 5.76 -22.99 -19.47
N SER A 44 5.22 -22.97 -18.25
CA SER A 44 5.51 -21.95 -17.23
C SER A 44 6.97 -21.94 -16.78
N GLU A 45 7.66 -23.08 -16.76
CA GLU A 45 9.09 -23.15 -16.43
C GLU A 45 9.92 -22.44 -17.49
N MET A 46 9.59 -22.69 -18.76
CA MET A 46 10.25 -22.06 -19.89
C MET A 46 9.95 -20.55 -19.95
N GLN A 47 8.71 -20.15 -19.67
CA GLN A 47 8.35 -18.73 -19.61
C GLN A 47 9.04 -18.00 -18.47
N ARG A 48 9.24 -18.63 -17.31
CA ARG A 48 10.03 -18.05 -16.20
C ARG A 48 11.50 -17.89 -16.56
N VAL A 49 12.10 -18.87 -17.24
CA VAL A 49 13.56 -18.99 -17.38
C VAL A 49 14.10 -18.39 -18.69
N TYR A 50 13.27 -18.31 -19.74
CA TYR A 50 13.62 -17.78 -21.07
C TYR A 50 12.63 -16.72 -21.59
N GLY A 51 11.59 -16.36 -20.84
CA GLY A 51 10.56 -15.39 -21.24
C GLY A 51 9.52 -15.98 -22.21
N THR A 52 8.67 -15.13 -22.79
CA THR A 52 7.78 -15.55 -23.87
C THR A 52 8.61 -15.89 -25.13
N PRO A 53 8.38 -17.02 -25.81
CA PRO A 53 9.16 -17.36 -27.00
C PRO A 53 8.83 -16.36 -28.12
N ASN A 54 9.86 -15.68 -28.62
CA ASN A 54 9.73 -14.84 -29.81
C ASN A 54 9.32 -15.70 -31.01
N SER A 55 8.26 -15.31 -31.72
CA SER A 55 7.78 -15.95 -32.96
C SER A 55 8.73 -15.78 -34.16
N GLN A 56 10.01 -15.51 -33.93
CA GLN A 56 11.06 -15.24 -34.93
C GLN A 56 11.64 -16.52 -35.52
N ALA A 57 10.82 -17.56 -35.67
CA ALA A 57 11.11 -18.65 -36.59
C ALA A 57 10.79 -18.16 -38.00
N ASP A 58 11.79 -18.17 -38.89
CA ASP A 58 11.69 -17.79 -40.30
C ASP A 58 11.29 -16.32 -40.59
N SER A 59 11.40 -15.44 -39.58
CA SER A 59 11.46 -13.99 -39.82
C SER A 59 12.82 -13.61 -40.42
N LYS A 60 12.82 -13.38 -41.74
CA LYS A 60 13.79 -12.50 -42.41
C LYS A 60 13.91 -11.18 -41.62
N PRO A 61 15.07 -10.48 -41.59
CA PRO A 61 15.17 -9.20 -40.92
C PRO A 61 14.39 -8.12 -41.68
N ASP A 62 13.07 -8.10 -41.49
CA ASP A 62 12.27 -6.91 -41.73
C ASP A 62 12.78 -5.81 -40.80
N SER A 63 13.13 -4.69 -41.41
CA SER A 63 13.49 -3.46 -40.72
C SER A 63 12.37 -3.12 -39.74
N LYS A 64 12.65 -3.22 -38.43
CA LYS A 64 11.69 -2.79 -37.42
C LYS A 64 11.49 -1.29 -37.52
N GLU A 65 10.47 -0.87 -38.27
CA GLU A 65 9.61 0.19 -37.78
C GLU A 65 9.17 -0.21 -36.38
N ASN A 66 9.81 0.41 -35.39
CA ASN A 66 9.37 0.28 -34.02
C ASN A 66 8.03 0.99 -33.96
N ASP A 67 6.93 0.27 -33.75
CA ASP A 67 5.57 0.82 -33.68
C ASP A 67 5.58 2.12 -32.89
N ASN A 68 5.47 3.26 -33.59
CA ASN A 68 5.69 4.57 -32.97
C ASN A 68 4.67 4.82 -31.85
N THR A 69 3.46 4.28 -32.01
CA THR A 69 2.39 4.16 -31.02
C THR A 69 2.84 3.47 -29.72
N THR A 70 3.62 2.40 -29.81
CA THR A 70 4.16 1.67 -28.65
C THR A 70 5.27 2.48 -27.96
N VAL A 71 6.12 3.15 -28.75
CA VAL A 71 7.16 4.06 -28.22
C VAL A 71 6.53 5.29 -27.54
N GLU A 72 5.44 5.82 -28.08
CA GLU A 72 4.66 6.92 -27.51
C GLU A 72 3.93 6.51 -26.22
N LEU A 73 3.31 5.32 -26.19
CA LEU A 73 2.72 4.77 -24.97
C LEU A 73 3.74 4.61 -23.85
N TYR A 74 4.96 4.11 -24.15
CA TYR A 74 6.03 4.04 -23.16
C TYR A 74 6.54 5.41 -22.71
N LYS A 75 6.61 6.42 -23.60
CA LYS A 75 6.93 7.81 -23.21
C LYS A 75 5.87 8.37 -22.24
N GLN A 76 4.59 8.18 -22.55
CA GLN A 76 3.49 8.63 -21.68
C GLN A 76 3.58 7.99 -20.29
N LEU A 77 3.78 6.67 -20.21
CA LEU A 77 3.96 5.95 -18.95
C LEU A 77 5.19 6.44 -18.16
N ILE A 78 6.28 6.80 -18.84
CA ILE A 78 7.49 7.35 -18.19
C ILE A 78 7.20 8.74 -17.57
N GLU A 79 6.45 9.61 -18.24
CA GLU A 79 6.09 10.92 -17.66
C GLU A 79 5.04 10.81 -16.54
N GLU A 80 4.10 9.86 -16.63
CA GLU A 80 3.16 9.52 -15.54
C GLU A 80 3.91 9.06 -14.28
N LEU A 81 4.82 8.08 -14.43
CA LEU A 81 5.67 7.60 -13.33
C LEU A 81 6.60 8.69 -12.74
N ARG A 82 7.04 9.66 -13.56
CA ARG A 82 7.79 10.83 -13.09
C ARG A 82 6.91 11.80 -12.30
N HIS A 83 5.67 12.01 -12.73
CA HIS A 83 4.71 12.84 -12.02
C HIS A 83 4.36 12.23 -10.65
N ASP A 84 3.98 10.95 -10.62
CA ASP A 84 3.66 10.22 -9.39
C ASP A 84 4.83 10.24 -8.40
N LYS A 85 6.07 10.03 -8.88
CA LYS A 85 7.27 10.14 -8.05
C LYS A 85 7.40 11.55 -7.45
N SER A 86 7.23 12.60 -8.25
CA SER A 86 7.31 14.00 -7.77
C SER A 86 6.26 14.32 -6.70
N VAL A 87 5.03 13.83 -6.89
CA VAL A 87 3.93 13.96 -5.93
C VAL A 87 4.20 13.18 -4.63
N ALA A 88 4.80 11.98 -4.74
CA ALA A 88 5.19 11.17 -3.59
C ALA A 88 6.30 11.84 -2.77
N GLU A 89 7.37 12.34 -3.41
CA GLU A 89 8.43 13.09 -2.73
C GLU A 89 7.91 14.37 -2.06
N GLU A 90 6.96 15.07 -2.68
CA GLU A 90 6.36 16.29 -2.08
C GLU A 90 5.39 15.96 -0.93
N ARG A 91 4.79 14.77 -0.92
CA ARG A 91 4.08 14.27 0.27
C ARG A 91 5.06 13.94 1.39
N GLU A 92 6.16 13.27 1.08
CA GLU A 92 7.20 12.89 2.05
C GLU A 92 7.85 14.13 2.70
N ARG A 93 8.25 15.12 1.89
CA ARG A 93 8.80 16.41 2.39
C ARG A 93 7.84 17.11 3.37
N ARG A 94 6.54 17.11 3.09
CA ARG A 94 5.53 17.68 3.99
C ARG A 94 5.37 16.87 5.29
N MET A 95 5.38 15.54 5.21
CA MET A 95 5.31 14.67 6.40
C MET A 95 6.54 14.86 7.31
N TYR A 96 7.75 14.94 6.75
CA TYR A 96 8.95 15.22 7.57
C TYR A 96 8.89 16.59 8.26
N LYS A 97 8.40 17.63 7.57
CA LYS A 97 8.21 18.95 8.16
C LYS A 97 7.17 18.97 9.28
N GLU A 98 6.10 18.18 9.17
CA GLU A 98 5.11 18.03 10.24
C GLU A 98 5.69 17.27 11.44
N ILE A 99 6.48 16.23 11.21
CA ILE A 99 7.21 15.48 12.26
C ILE A 99 8.21 16.41 12.99
N GLU A 100 8.93 17.26 12.27
CA GLU A 100 9.83 18.27 12.84
C GLU A 100 9.07 19.26 13.74
N GLN A 101 7.98 19.84 13.24
CA GLN A 101 7.11 20.73 14.04
C GLN A 101 6.42 20.06 15.23
N LEU A 102 6.27 18.73 15.22
CA LEU A 102 5.76 17.97 16.36
C LEU A 102 6.87 17.70 17.39
N LYS A 103 8.11 17.43 16.96
CA LYS A 103 9.27 17.34 17.85
C LYS A 103 9.52 18.65 18.59
N ASP A 104 9.55 19.77 17.87
CA ASP A 104 9.70 21.10 18.49
C ASP A 104 8.67 21.34 19.60
N LYS A 105 7.40 20.96 19.38
CA LYS A 105 6.33 21.10 20.38
C LYS A 105 6.53 20.16 21.57
N ILE A 106 6.95 18.92 21.32
CA ILE A 106 7.26 17.94 22.37
C ILE A 106 8.42 18.42 23.24
N ASP A 107 9.50 18.94 22.64
CA ASP A 107 10.67 19.42 23.36
C ASP A 107 10.35 20.68 24.19
N ASN A 108 9.59 21.63 23.64
CA ASN A 108 9.11 22.80 24.38
C ASN A 108 8.20 22.42 25.56
N LEU A 109 7.26 21.49 25.38
CA LEU A 109 6.39 21.00 26.47
C LEU A 109 7.18 20.21 27.52
N THR A 110 8.14 19.39 27.09
CA THR A 110 9.04 18.62 27.95
C THR A 110 9.85 19.55 28.86
N LEU A 111 10.43 20.61 28.30
CA LEU A 111 11.14 21.65 29.03
C LEU A 111 10.22 22.39 30.02
N ALA A 112 9.04 22.81 29.58
CA ALA A 112 8.08 23.54 30.42
C ALA A 112 7.53 22.72 31.61
N LEU A 113 7.48 21.39 31.47
CA LEU A 113 7.04 20.47 32.52
C LEU A 113 8.19 19.96 33.40
N GLY A 114 9.45 20.30 33.09
CA GLY A 114 10.63 19.70 33.75
C GLY A 114 10.74 18.18 33.53
N TYR A 115 10.07 17.66 32.52
CA TYR A 115 9.98 16.23 32.24
C TYR A 115 11.27 15.74 31.56
N THR A 116 11.62 14.47 31.77
CA THR A 116 12.68 13.78 31.02
C THR A 116 12.06 12.58 30.30
N PRO A 117 11.99 12.58 28.95
CA PRO A 117 11.43 11.47 28.21
C PRO A 117 12.23 10.19 28.45
N LYS A 118 11.53 9.09 28.75
CA LYS A 118 12.13 7.76 28.65
C LYS A 118 12.59 7.56 27.20
N ASN A 119 13.79 7.03 26.99
CA ASN A 119 14.29 6.72 25.66
C ASN A 119 13.49 5.56 25.05
N ILE A 120 12.43 5.87 24.30
CA ILE A 120 11.66 4.89 23.54
C ILE A 120 12.43 4.59 22.26
N GLN A 121 13.15 3.46 22.28
CA GLN A 121 13.80 2.94 21.08
C GLN A 121 12.73 2.62 20.03
N PRO A 122 12.84 3.12 18.79
CA PRO A 122 11.86 2.80 17.74
C PRO A 122 11.80 1.28 17.52
N ASP A 123 10.58 0.75 17.45
CA ASP A 123 10.32 -0.68 17.32
C ASP A 123 10.90 -1.16 15.97
N SER A 124 11.99 -1.92 15.99
CA SER A 124 12.80 -2.27 14.80
C SER A 124 12.13 -3.26 13.83
N LYS A 125 10.80 -3.33 13.84
CA LYS A 125 9.98 -4.25 13.05
C LYS A 125 8.79 -3.49 12.44
N PRO A 126 8.54 -3.62 11.12
CA PRO A 126 7.32 -3.08 10.53
C PRO A 126 6.12 -3.91 11.00
N ASP A 127 5.46 -3.45 12.07
CA ASP A 127 4.34 -4.14 12.72
C ASP A 127 3.06 -4.01 11.89
N SER A 128 2.99 -4.79 10.82
CA SER A 128 1.87 -4.82 9.88
C SER A 128 0.64 -5.52 10.46
N THR A 129 0.00 -4.92 11.47
CA THR A 129 -1.45 -5.02 11.83
C THR A 129 -1.72 -4.31 13.18
N HIS A 130 -2.68 -3.36 13.20
CA HIS A 130 -3.21 -2.63 14.38
C HIS A 130 -2.35 -1.53 15.06
N GLU A 131 -2.17 -0.36 14.41
CA GLU A 131 -1.69 0.87 15.09
C GLU A 131 -2.67 1.48 16.11
N GLN A 132 -3.95 1.10 16.10
CA GLN A 132 -5.07 1.84 16.72
C GLN A 132 -5.16 1.85 18.26
N VAL A 133 -4.21 1.26 19.01
CA VAL A 133 -4.42 0.96 20.45
C VAL A 133 -3.27 1.41 21.39
N ARG A 134 -2.09 1.80 20.90
CA ARG A 134 -0.89 2.01 21.77
C ARG A 134 -0.82 3.38 22.51
N THR A 135 -1.90 4.17 22.60
CA THR A 135 -1.87 5.53 23.20
C THR A 135 -2.53 5.64 24.60
N THR A 136 -3.03 4.55 25.18
CA THR A 136 -3.91 4.61 26.38
C THR A 136 -3.52 3.70 27.55
N THR A 137 -2.22 3.48 27.78
CA THR A 137 -1.69 2.79 28.98
C THR A 137 -0.42 3.48 29.48
N ASP A 138 -0.12 3.37 30.78
CA ASP A 138 1.04 3.97 31.50
C ASP A 138 0.98 5.47 31.86
N LEU A 139 -0.18 5.90 32.39
CA LEU A 139 -0.30 7.10 33.22
C LEU A 139 -1.01 6.79 34.57
N GLN A 140 -0.44 5.87 35.37
CA GLN A 140 -0.80 5.66 36.78
C GLN A 140 0.16 4.71 37.53
N GLU A 141 0.97 5.25 38.45
CA GLU A 141 1.18 4.77 39.84
C GLU A 141 1.97 5.87 40.60
N THR A 142 1.35 6.68 41.46
CA THR A 142 0.95 6.41 42.87
C THR A 142 2.04 6.78 43.88
N VAL A 143 1.78 7.86 44.65
CA VAL A 143 1.92 8.10 46.12
C VAL A 143 1.63 9.61 46.36
N GLN A 144 0.98 10.10 47.41
CA GLN A 144 0.06 9.53 48.42
C GLN A 144 -0.93 10.66 48.86
N PRO A 145 -2.06 10.39 49.56
CA PRO A 145 -3.14 11.35 49.73
C PRO A 145 -3.01 12.25 50.97
N SER A 146 -3.72 13.40 51.00
CA SER A 146 -4.05 14.11 52.24
C SER A 146 -5.32 14.98 52.15
N GLN A 147 -6.35 14.48 52.85
CA GLN A 147 -7.43 15.21 53.56
C GLN A 147 -8.47 16.03 52.76
N VAL A 148 -9.70 15.99 53.28
CA VAL A 148 -10.93 16.54 52.69
C VAL A 148 -11.49 17.71 53.49
N THR A 149 -12.08 18.68 52.78
CA THR A 149 -13.19 19.51 53.29
C THR A 149 -14.21 19.71 52.17
N PRO A 150 -15.52 19.43 52.37
CA PRO A 150 -16.55 19.68 51.37
C PRO A 150 -17.07 21.12 51.42
N ILE A 151 -17.40 21.73 50.29
CA ILE A 151 -18.15 22.99 50.21
C ILE A 151 -19.28 22.88 49.18
N GLU A 152 -20.46 22.56 49.72
CA GLU A 152 -21.84 22.92 49.33
C GLU A 152 -22.16 23.46 47.91
N ASP A 153 -23.16 22.84 47.27
CA ASP A 153 -23.73 23.23 45.98
C ASP A 153 -24.34 24.64 45.95
N LYS A 154 -24.06 25.40 44.88
CA LYS A 154 -24.95 26.47 44.42
C LYS A 154 -24.89 26.65 42.89
N PRO A 155 -26.03 26.59 42.17
CA PRO A 155 -26.02 26.64 40.71
C PRO A 155 -25.72 28.05 40.18
N ILE A 156 -24.64 28.16 39.39
CA ILE A 156 -24.33 29.39 38.65
C ILE A 156 -25.18 29.43 37.37
N GLN A 157 -26.06 30.41 37.27
CA GLN A 157 -26.83 30.67 36.06
C GLN A 157 -25.90 31.24 34.98
N GLN A 158 -25.86 30.63 33.80
CA GLN A 158 -25.19 31.19 32.62
C GLN A 158 -26.22 31.59 31.56
N THR A 159 -25.97 32.71 30.90
CA THR A 159 -26.95 33.43 30.08
C THR A 159 -27.05 32.90 28.65
N THR A 160 -28.28 32.80 28.16
CA THR A 160 -28.58 32.29 26.81
C THR A 160 -28.30 33.33 25.72
N THR A 161 -27.12 33.31 25.11
CA THR A 161 -26.83 34.10 23.90
C THR A 161 -27.20 33.30 22.66
N ALA A 162 -28.33 33.63 22.03
CA ALA A 162 -28.86 32.88 20.89
C ALA A 162 -28.19 33.26 19.55
N VAL A 163 -27.63 32.28 18.86
CA VAL A 163 -27.28 32.37 17.43
C VAL A 163 -27.95 31.20 16.69
N PRO A 164 -28.89 31.44 15.75
CA PRO A 164 -29.67 30.37 15.13
C PRO A 164 -28.85 29.61 14.06
N GLN A 165 -28.55 28.33 14.31
CA GLN A 165 -27.96 27.46 13.28
C GLN A 165 -29.02 26.91 12.30
N PRO A 166 -28.67 26.71 11.02
CA PRO A 166 -29.60 26.21 10.01
C PRO A 166 -30.02 24.75 10.29
N LYS A 167 -31.32 24.52 10.45
CA LYS A 167 -31.92 23.24 10.81
C LYS A 167 -31.80 22.23 9.64
N LYS A 168 -31.00 21.17 9.81
CA LYS A 168 -30.81 20.11 8.79
C LYS A 168 -32.16 19.45 8.44
N ARG A 169 -32.67 19.71 7.22
CA ARG A 169 -33.96 19.18 6.75
C ARG A 169 -33.81 17.73 6.27
N SER A 170 -34.24 16.77 7.09
CA SER A 170 -34.24 15.35 6.73
C SER A 170 -35.23 15.04 5.60
N LEU A 171 -34.86 14.15 4.67
CA LEU A 171 -35.66 13.83 3.48
C LEU A 171 -37.03 13.22 3.81
N PHE A 172 -37.14 12.49 4.93
CA PHE A 172 -38.40 11.93 5.43
C PHE A 172 -39.50 12.99 5.70
N GLY A 173 -39.14 14.26 5.89
CA GLY A 173 -40.11 15.34 6.07
C GLY A 173 -40.92 15.71 4.82
N ARG A 174 -40.56 15.22 3.62
CA ARG A 174 -41.26 15.57 2.38
C ARG A 174 -42.48 14.70 2.07
N VAL A 175 -42.60 13.51 2.66
CA VAL A 175 -43.74 12.59 2.40
C VAL A 175 -44.96 12.87 3.27
N LEU A 176 -44.80 13.50 4.44
CA LEU A 176 -45.95 13.79 5.33
C LEU A 176 -46.76 15.01 4.89
N ASN A 177 -46.16 16.02 4.27
CA ASN A 177 -46.92 17.17 3.72
C ASN A 177 -47.70 16.82 2.45
N ALA A 178 -47.32 15.76 1.73
CA ALA A 178 -47.97 15.36 0.47
C ALA A 178 -49.25 14.52 0.67
N VAL A 179 -49.75 14.39 1.91
CA VAL A 179 -50.89 13.51 2.27
C VAL A 179 -52.02 14.29 2.98
N PHE A 180 -51.81 15.56 3.34
CA PHE A 180 -52.79 16.38 4.09
C PHE A 180 -53.17 17.71 3.42
N ASP A 181 -52.46 18.14 2.37
CA ASP A 181 -52.78 19.37 1.62
C ASP A 181 -53.76 19.07 0.45
N ASN A 182 -54.96 18.52 0.75
CA ASN A 182 -55.99 18.24 -0.27
C ASN A 182 -57.45 18.20 0.29
N ASP A 183 -57.93 19.32 0.82
CA ASP A 183 -59.33 19.78 0.85
C ASP A 183 -59.35 21.31 1.11
#